data_AF-A0A537TM47-F1
#
_entry.id   AF-A0A537TM47-F1
#
_cell.length_a   1.000
_cell.length_b   1.000
_cell.length_c   1.000
_cell.angle_alpha   90.00
_cell.angle_beta   90.00
_cell.angle_gamma   90.00
#
_symmetry.space_group_name_H-M   'P 1'
#
loop_
_entity.id
_entity.type
_entity.pdbx_description
1 polymer ?
#
loop_
_entity_poly.entity_id
_entity_poly.type
_entity_poly.pdbx_seq_one_letter_code
_entity_poly.pdbx_strand_id
1 'polypeptide(L)'
;MSYRYSFEDLLVLLHGHAPAKVDAVALHRRRVEHGHLSVGLKIHCLGDGSQFSTLVEGLGGAQKILDVNYYKHSHASLCLVLPPVGSARSAILLLECIEHFIGSALFSNPQIQIQVCSPGRLGARRSALLAIGFYLGSDTLRRYTLGDLATSFAEHQYYPRGRRLVLYDAEGDFDRNFDWWKESGKHRLVEPQLPFENGRSDLLTGSGSRLDIQNINLLATLLVHAQYKGYWNQLGMQFQEEMEALLERHVLKGLVDAPWVRTDDPESDDDGFFAALQELVAYAFEESVRIKKTGRLFPGWHEIPARSSHGILQEVQSLLQKYRSELVRQSRLLDQGGRA
;
A
#
# COMPACT_ATOMS: atom_id res chain seq x y z
N MET A 1 18.83 -9.39 4.41
CA MET A 1 18.57 -8.01 3.92
C MET A 1 18.35 -8.02 2.43
N SER A 2 17.20 -7.53 1.97
CA SER A 2 16.78 -7.51 0.56
C SER A 2 17.31 -6.31 -0.25
N TYR A 3 18.10 -5.42 0.35
CA TYR A 3 18.79 -4.30 -0.29
C TYR A 3 20.22 -4.20 0.28
N ARG A 4 21.22 -3.94 -0.58
CA ARG A 4 22.66 -3.97 -0.19
C ARG A 4 23.24 -2.59 0.14
N TYR A 5 22.44 -1.53 0.11
CA TYR A 5 22.86 -0.18 0.48
C TYR A 5 22.23 0.25 1.81
N SER A 6 22.85 1.17 2.55
CA SER A 6 22.24 1.68 3.77
C SER A 6 21.22 2.77 3.45
N PHE A 7 20.20 2.93 4.30
CA PHE A 7 19.28 4.08 4.16
C PHE A 7 20.07 5.40 4.24
N GLU A 8 21.17 5.42 4.97
CA GLU A 8 21.96 6.62 5.18
C GLU A 8 22.67 7.04 3.88
N ASP A 9 23.16 6.07 3.09
CA ASP A 9 23.72 6.33 1.76
C ASP A 9 22.69 6.97 0.82
N LEU A 10 21.45 6.45 0.86
CA LEU A 10 20.36 7.01 0.06
C LEU A 10 20.04 8.44 0.47
N LEU A 11 19.94 8.72 1.77
CA LEU A 11 19.64 10.06 2.27
C LEU A 11 20.75 11.05 1.89
N VAL A 12 22.02 10.66 2.00
CA VAL A 12 23.16 11.50 1.60
C VAL A 12 23.08 11.90 0.13
N LEU A 13 22.78 10.96 -0.76
CA LEU A 13 22.63 11.25 -2.20
C LEU A 13 21.47 12.22 -2.46
N LEU A 14 20.31 11.93 -1.87
CA LEU A 14 19.10 12.74 -2.06
C LEU A 14 19.25 14.15 -1.48
N HIS A 15 20.06 14.32 -0.42
CA HIS A 15 20.22 15.59 0.28
C HIS A 15 20.78 16.69 -0.63
N GLY A 16 21.61 16.33 -1.61
CA GLY A 16 22.14 17.29 -2.59
C GLY A 16 21.08 17.98 -3.46
N HIS A 17 19.89 17.39 -3.57
CA HIS A 17 18.81 17.89 -4.44
C HIS A 17 17.57 18.35 -3.66
N ALA A 18 17.30 17.76 -2.49
CA ALA A 18 16.10 18.07 -1.70
C ALA A 18 16.38 18.09 -0.18
N PRO A 19 17.30 18.95 0.31
CA PRO A 19 17.83 18.88 1.67
C PRO A 19 16.73 18.92 2.75
N ALA A 20 15.84 19.90 2.70
CA ALA A 20 14.77 20.04 3.68
C ALA A 20 13.80 18.84 3.75
N LYS A 21 13.50 18.20 2.60
CA LYS A 21 12.66 17.00 2.57
C LYS A 21 13.41 15.78 3.11
N VAL A 22 14.70 15.66 2.78
CA VAL A 22 15.57 14.59 3.28
C VAL A 22 15.73 14.68 4.79
N ASP A 23 15.92 15.87 5.35
CA ASP A 23 15.98 16.08 6.80
C ASP A 23 14.69 15.63 7.49
N ALA A 24 13.53 15.94 6.90
CA ALA A 24 12.24 15.49 7.40
C ALA A 24 12.09 13.96 7.36
N VAL A 25 12.55 13.30 6.28
CA VAL A 25 12.57 11.84 6.19
C VAL A 25 13.53 11.27 7.25
N ALA A 26 14.74 11.79 7.37
CA ALA A 26 15.74 11.33 8.33
C ALA A 26 15.22 11.41 9.78
N LEU A 27 14.53 12.49 10.13
CA LEU A 27 13.96 12.70 11.47
C LEU A 27 12.80 11.74 11.80
N HIS A 28 12.02 11.33 10.80
CA HIS A 28 10.76 10.60 11.03
C HIS A 28 10.75 9.16 10.50
N ARG A 29 11.80 8.71 9.79
CA ARG A 29 11.84 7.41 9.10
C ARG A 29 11.56 6.19 9.99
N ARG A 30 11.82 6.24 11.30
CA ARG A 30 11.54 5.12 12.22
C ARG A 30 10.29 5.29 13.06
N ARG A 31 9.67 6.47 13.03
CA ARG A 31 8.53 6.76 13.89
C ARG A 31 7.24 6.23 13.26
N VAL A 32 6.60 5.28 13.93
CA VAL A 32 5.23 4.89 13.57
C VAL A 32 4.25 5.95 14.04
N GLU A 33 3.36 6.39 13.15
CA GLU A 33 2.34 7.38 13.48
C GLU A 33 1.10 6.66 14.00
N HIS A 34 0.69 6.95 15.24
CA HIS A 34 -0.57 6.44 15.81
C HIS A 34 -0.73 4.90 15.81
N GLY A 35 0.38 4.16 15.84
CA GLY A 35 0.35 2.70 15.80
C GLY A 35 0.03 2.12 14.42
N HIS A 36 0.20 2.90 13.36
CA HIS A 36 0.25 2.35 12.02
C HIS A 36 1.46 1.43 11.84
N LEU A 37 1.35 0.53 10.87
CA LEU A 37 2.48 -0.25 10.40
C LEU A 37 3.49 0.63 9.64
N SER A 38 4.74 0.19 9.59
CA SER A 38 5.73 0.72 8.66
C SER A 38 5.37 0.37 7.21
N VAL A 39 5.95 1.15 6.28
CA VAL A 39 5.68 1.13 4.86
C VAL A 39 6.97 0.84 4.11
N GLY A 40 7.01 -0.28 3.39
CA GLY A 40 8.03 -0.57 2.38
C GLY A 40 7.58 -0.10 1.00
N LEU A 41 8.53 0.16 0.11
CA LEU A 41 8.26 0.64 -1.23
C LEU A 41 9.13 -0.08 -2.25
N LYS A 42 8.57 -0.34 -3.43
CA LYS A 42 9.33 -0.63 -4.64
C LYS A 42 8.89 0.27 -5.78
N ILE A 43 9.86 0.67 -6.60
CA ILE A 43 9.64 1.44 -7.83
C ILE A 43 10.05 0.56 -8.99
N HIS A 44 9.10 0.20 -9.85
CA HIS A 44 9.36 -0.49 -11.12
C HIS A 44 9.34 0.54 -12.24
N CYS A 45 10.42 0.64 -13.01
CA CYS A 45 10.46 1.49 -14.20
C CYS A 45 10.15 0.64 -15.44
N LEU A 46 9.05 0.95 -16.10
CA LEU A 46 8.60 0.29 -17.33
C LEU A 46 9.23 0.90 -18.60
N GLY A 47 9.76 2.12 -18.50
CA GLY A 47 10.58 2.76 -19.54
C GLY A 47 12.03 2.27 -19.55
N ASP A 48 12.95 2.97 -20.22
CA ASP A 48 14.36 2.55 -20.33
C ASP A 48 15.16 2.62 -19.00
N GLY A 49 14.68 3.40 -18.02
CA GLY A 49 15.29 3.52 -16.69
C GLY A 49 16.51 4.43 -16.64
N SER A 50 16.85 5.11 -17.72
CA SER A 50 18.02 6.00 -17.81
C SER A 50 18.01 7.12 -16.77
N GLN A 51 16.84 7.61 -16.38
CA GLN A 51 16.65 8.63 -15.34
C GLN A 51 17.13 8.19 -13.95
N PHE A 52 17.24 6.89 -13.70
CA PHE A 52 17.73 6.35 -12.42
C PHE A 52 19.24 6.08 -12.41
N SER A 53 19.95 6.26 -13.54
CA SER A 53 21.38 5.91 -13.68
C SER A 53 22.24 6.51 -12.57
N THR A 54 22.20 7.84 -12.38
CA THR A 54 22.95 8.55 -11.34
C THR A 54 22.63 8.04 -9.93
N LEU A 55 21.37 7.71 -9.65
CA LEU A 55 20.96 7.20 -8.35
C LEU A 55 21.53 5.80 -8.11
N VAL A 56 21.42 4.93 -9.12
CA VAL A 56 21.92 3.55 -9.07
C VAL A 56 23.45 3.54 -8.92
N GLU A 57 24.17 4.36 -9.67
CA GLU A 57 25.62 4.51 -9.58
C GLU A 57 26.04 5.01 -8.20
N GLY A 58 25.40 6.07 -7.69
CA GLY A 58 25.68 6.65 -6.38
C GLY A 58 25.48 5.66 -5.23
N LEU A 59 24.55 4.71 -5.35
CA LEU A 59 24.30 3.68 -4.34
C LEU A 59 25.23 2.45 -4.45
N GLY A 60 26.12 2.43 -5.46
CA GLY A 60 27.12 1.39 -5.67
C GLY A 60 26.87 0.46 -6.87
N GLY A 61 26.05 0.89 -7.83
CA GLY A 61 25.90 0.27 -9.16
C GLY A 61 24.82 -0.81 -9.26
N ALA A 62 24.50 -1.20 -10.50
CA ALA A 62 23.40 -2.11 -10.83
C ALA A 62 23.51 -3.47 -10.11
N GLN A 63 24.71 -4.04 -10.00
CA GLN A 63 24.93 -5.32 -9.29
C GLN A 63 24.52 -5.30 -7.82
N LYS A 64 24.58 -4.13 -7.19
CA LYS A 64 24.26 -3.95 -5.77
C LYS A 64 22.77 -3.64 -5.56
N ILE A 65 22.15 -2.95 -6.51
CA ILE A 65 20.83 -2.33 -6.36
C ILE A 65 19.73 -3.06 -7.13
N LEU A 66 20.04 -3.59 -8.30
CA LEU A 66 19.07 -4.17 -9.24
C LEU A 66 19.09 -5.70 -9.25
N ASP A 67 20.29 -6.31 -9.20
CA ASP A 67 20.46 -7.77 -9.35
C ASP A 67 20.05 -8.58 -8.11
N VAL A 68 19.73 -7.90 -7.00
CA VAL A 68 19.29 -8.53 -5.74
C VAL A 68 17.76 -8.72 -5.72
N ASN A 69 17.05 -8.16 -6.69
CA ASN A 69 15.60 -8.14 -6.66
C ASN A 69 15.00 -9.32 -7.42
N TYR A 70 14.67 -10.37 -6.68
CA TYR A 70 13.97 -11.50 -7.25
C TYR A 70 12.57 -11.13 -7.74
N TYR A 71 11.91 -10.11 -7.16
CA TYR A 71 10.51 -9.77 -7.42
C TYR A 71 10.37 -8.46 -8.21
N LYS A 72 10.44 -8.58 -9.54
CA LYS A 72 10.41 -7.47 -10.50
C LYS A 72 9.17 -7.59 -11.39
N HIS A 73 8.55 -6.48 -11.76
CA HIS A 73 7.61 -6.49 -12.88
C HIS A 73 8.33 -7.02 -14.15
N SER A 74 7.69 -7.93 -14.88
CA SER A 74 8.29 -8.66 -16.01
C SER A 74 8.78 -7.75 -17.14
N HIS A 75 8.08 -6.64 -17.37
CA HIS A 75 8.43 -5.63 -18.36
C HIS A 75 9.24 -4.45 -17.81
N ALA A 76 9.61 -4.43 -16.53
CA ALA A 76 10.39 -3.32 -16.00
C ALA A 76 11.86 -3.44 -16.46
N SER A 77 12.47 -2.32 -16.86
CA SER A 77 13.91 -2.22 -17.11
C SER A 77 14.70 -2.33 -15.81
N LEU A 78 14.18 -1.75 -14.73
CA LEU A 78 14.75 -1.83 -13.38
C LEU A 78 13.67 -1.85 -12.31
N CYS A 79 14.02 -2.37 -11.13
CA CYS A 79 13.19 -2.24 -9.93
C CYS A 79 14.04 -1.87 -8.72
N LEU A 80 13.74 -0.72 -8.13
CA LEU A 80 14.37 -0.24 -6.90
C LEU A 80 13.56 -0.70 -5.70
N VAL A 81 14.18 -1.48 -4.81
CA VAL A 81 13.63 -1.81 -3.49
C VAL A 81 14.14 -0.80 -2.48
N LEU A 82 13.24 -0.03 -1.87
CA LEU A 82 13.60 1.03 -0.94
C LEU A 82 13.58 0.53 0.52
N PRO A 83 14.43 1.09 1.40
CA PRO A 83 14.33 0.87 2.84
C PRO A 83 12.93 1.27 3.35
N PRO A 84 12.33 0.49 4.25
CA PRO A 84 11.03 0.82 4.82
C PRO A 84 11.12 2.05 5.73
N VAL A 85 9.99 2.73 5.90
CA VAL A 85 9.82 3.91 6.77
C VAL A 85 8.60 3.75 7.67
N GLY A 86 8.56 4.48 8.78
CA GLY A 86 7.55 4.30 9.84
C GLY A 86 6.15 4.79 9.50
N SER A 87 5.96 5.57 8.44
CA SER A 87 4.65 6.13 8.09
C SER A 87 4.47 6.38 6.60
N ALA A 88 3.21 6.40 6.15
CA ALA A 88 2.85 6.83 4.79
C ALA A 88 3.40 8.23 4.47
N ARG A 89 3.43 9.15 5.45
CA ARG A 89 3.99 10.50 5.26
C ARG A 89 5.47 10.46 4.92
N SER A 90 6.25 9.70 5.67
CA SER A 90 7.69 9.52 5.40
C SER A 90 7.92 8.81 4.07
N ALA A 91 7.05 7.87 3.70
CA ALA A 91 7.11 7.14 2.43
C ALA A 91 6.89 8.05 1.23
N ILE A 92 5.88 8.91 1.30
CA ILE A 92 5.59 9.93 0.28
C ILE A 92 6.76 10.91 0.16
N LEU A 93 7.27 11.43 1.28
CA LEU A 93 8.40 12.36 1.26
C LEU A 93 9.66 11.72 0.64
N LEU A 94 9.93 10.44 0.94
CA LEU A 94 11.04 9.71 0.34
C LEU A 94 10.89 9.60 -1.18
N LEU A 95 9.69 9.26 -1.68
CA LEU A 95 9.42 9.21 -3.12
C LEU A 95 9.57 10.59 -3.76
N GLU A 96 9.11 11.66 -3.11
CA GLU A 96 9.30 13.03 -3.61
C GLU A 96 10.76 13.46 -3.66
N CYS A 97 11.59 13.03 -2.70
CA CYS A 97 13.04 13.25 -2.76
C CYS A 97 13.66 12.54 -3.97
N ILE A 98 13.24 11.30 -4.24
CA ILE A 98 13.70 10.53 -5.40
C ILE A 98 13.23 11.19 -6.69
N GLU A 99 11.96 11.59 -6.79
CA GLU A 99 11.38 12.33 -7.93
C GLU A 99 12.20 13.60 -8.25
N HIS A 100 12.54 14.39 -7.23
CA HIS A 100 13.41 15.57 -7.39
C HIS A 100 14.82 15.20 -7.86
N PHE A 101 15.40 14.13 -7.32
CA PHE A 101 16.76 13.69 -7.66
C PHE A 101 16.85 13.20 -9.11
N ILE A 102 15.88 12.42 -9.58
CA ILE A 102 15.87 11.88 -10.95
C ILE A 102 15.31 12.85 -11.98
N GLY A 103 14.71 13.97 -11.55
CA GLY A 103 14.11 14.97 -12.44
C GLY A 103 12.87 14.49 -13.20
N SER A 104 12.19 13.45 -12.72
CA SER A 104 11.03 12.84 -13.37
C SER A 104 9.97 12.45 -12.34
N ALA A 105 8.71 12.71 -12.67
CA ALA A 105 7.56 12.33 -11.84
C ALA A 105 7.56 10.83 -11.54
N LEU A 106 7.32 10.46 -10.29
CA LEU A 106 7.06 9.08 -9.88
C LEU A 106 5.57 8.79 -9.81
N PHE A 107 4.80 9.71 -9.24
CA PHE A 107 3.34 9.60 -9.16
C PHE A 107 2.68 9.95 -10.49
N SER A 108 1.60 9.25 -10.83
CA SER A 108 0.84 9.46 -12.08
C SER A 108 1.67 9.35 -13.37
N ASN A 109 2.86 8.75 -13.30
CA ASN A 109 3.70 8.50 -14.46
C ASN A 109 3.40 7.09 -15.01
N PRO A 110 2.93 6.94 -16.27
CA PRO A 110 2.60 5.64 -16.83
C PRO A 110 3.81 4.72 -17.04
N GLN A 111 5.03 5.27 -17.01
CA GLN A 111 6.28 4.51 -17.10
C GLN A 111 6.80 4.04 -15.74
N ILE A 112 6.09 4.38 -14.65
CA ILE A 112 6.46 4.00 -13.29
C ILE A 112 5.31 3.19 -12.69
N GLN A 113 5.65 2.08 -12.05
CA GLN A 113 4.73 1.34 -11.20
C GLN A 113 5.26 1.32 -9.76
N ILE A 114 4.44 1.75 -8.82
CA ILE A 114 4.75 1.75 -7.40
C ILE A 114 4.14 0.51 -6.75
N GLN A 115 4.90 -0.12 -5.86
CA GLN A 115 4.43 -1.23 -5.03
C GLN A 115 4.59 -0.82 -3.57
N VAL A 116 3.50 -0.88 -2.81
CA VAL A 116 3.48 -0.54 -1.39
C VAL A 116 3.46 -1.82 -0.58
N CYS A 117 4.44 -1.99 0.30
CA CYS A 117 4.64 -3.20 1.07
C CYS A 117 4.29 -2.95 2.54
N SER A 118 3.53 -3.84 3.16
CA SER A 118 3.18 -3.77 4.58
C SER A 118 3.58 -5.05 5.30
N PRO A 119 4.14 -4.97 6.51
CA PRO A 119 4.50 -6.16 7.29
C PRO A 119 3.27 -7.01 7.65
N GLY A 120 3.46 -8.32 7.73
CA GLY A 120 2.39 -9.31 7.96
C GLY A 120 1.74 -9.77 6.65
N ARG A 121 1.63 -11.10 6.46
CA ARG A 121 0.89 -11.69 5.34
C ARG A 121 -0.60 -11.73 5.68
N LEU A 122 -1.42 -10.97 4.98
CA LEU A 122 -2.87 -11.04 5.14
C LEU A 122 -3.42 -12.34 4.55
N GLY A 123 -4.38 -12.98 5.21
CA GLY A 123 -5.10 -14.12 4.62
C GLY A 123 -5.96 -13.67 3.44
N ALA A 124 -6.37 -14.62 2.58
CA ALA A 124 -7.01 -14.35 1.28
C ALA A 124 -8.13 -13.30 1.34
N ARG A 125 -9.07 -13.48 2.27
CA ARG A 125 -10.19 -12.57 2.50
C ARG A 125 -9.77 -11.14 2.84
N ARG A 126 -8.76 -10.96 3.69
CA ARG A 126 -8.26 -9.62 4.05
C ARG A 126 -7.40 -9.02 2.94
N SER A 127 -6.70 -9.85 2.18
CA SER A 127 -6.01 -9.40 0.96
C SER A 127 -6.99 -8.89 -0.09
N ALA A 128 -8.15 -9.53 -0.23
CA ALA A 128 -9.25 -9.02 -1.07
C ALA A 128 -9.73 -7.64 -0.60
N LEU A 129 -10.01 -7.48 0.69
CA LEU A 129 -10.45 -6.20 1.25
C LEU A 129 -9.38 -5.10 1.14
N LEU A 130 -8.11 -5.46 1.28
CA LEU A 130 -7.00 -4.53 1.03
C LEU A 130 -7.02 -4.05 -0.43
N ALA A 131 -7.12 -4.97 -1.39
CA ALA A 131 -7.14 -4.66 -2.82
C ALA A 131 -8.36 -3.82 -3.23
N ILE A 132 -9.55 -4.27 -2.85
CA ILE A 132 -10.83 -3.62 -3.16
C ILE A 132 -10.89 -2.24 -2.50
N GLY A 133 -10.55 -2.15 -1.21
CA GLY A 133 -10.54 -0.89 -0.46
C GLY A 133 -9.53 0.12 -1.00
N PHE A 134 -8.34 -0.34 -1.40
CA PHE A 134 -7.34 0.48 -2.10
C PHE A 134 -7.92 1.04 -3.40
N TYR A 135 -8.46 0.17 -4.25
CA TYR A 135 -8.89 0.55 -5.59
C TYR A 135 -10.08 1.53 -5.54
N LEU A 136 -11.11 1.21 -4.75
CA LEU A 136 -12.30 2.06 -4.60
C LEU A 136 -12.03 3.34 -3.80
N GLY A 137 -11.06 3.33 -2.89
CA GLY A 137 -10.67 4.48 -2.09
C GLY A 137 -9.70 5.43 -2.78
N SER A 138 -9.15 5.04 -3.93
CA SER A 138 -8.18 5.85 -4.67
C SER A 138 -8.80 7.13 -5.23
N ASP A 139 -7.95 8.14 -5.44
CA ASP A 139 -8.26 9.34 -6.22
C ASP A 139 -8.04 9.14 -7.72
N THR A 140 -7.50 7.97 -8.12
CA THR A 140 -7.17 7.65 -9.51
C THR A 140 -7.78 6.31 -9.91
N LEU A 141 -8.61 6.31 -10.94
CA LEU A 141 -9.12 5.07 -11.55
C LEU A 141 -8.13 4.53 -12.58
N ARG A 142 -7.96 3.20 -12.59
CA ARG A 142 -6.93 2.53 -13.37
C ARG A 142 -7.52 1.29 -14.04
N ARG A 143 -7.04 0.97 -15.23
CA ARG A 143 -7.31 -0.33 -15.85
C ARG A 143 -6.05 -1.15 -15.71
N TYR A 144 -6.22 -2.38 -15.23
CA TYR A 144 -5.14 -3.36 -15.19
C TYR A 144 -5.39 -4.39 -16.28
N THR A 145 -4.34 -4.71 -17.01
CA THR A 145 -4.20 -5.90 -17.83
C THR A 145 -3.48 -6.97 -17.03
N LEU A 146 -3.56 -8.23 -17.46
CA LEU A 146 -2.73 -9.30 -16.89
C LEU A 146 -1.22 -9.00 -17.04
N GLY A 147 -0.82 -8.27 -18.08
CA GLY A 147 0.57 -7.85 -18.29
C GLY A 147 1.07 -6.90 -17.20
N ASP A 148 0.21 -6.00 -16.71
CA ASP A 148 0.55 -5.06 -15.62
C ASP A 148 0.78 -5.74 -14.26
N LEU A 149 0.35 -7.00 -14.15
CA LEU A 149 0.44 -7.84 -12.96
C LEU A 149 1.46 -8.97 -13.13
N ALA A 150 2.09 -9.06 -14.30
CA ALA A 150 3.07 -10.08 -14.61
C ALA A 150 4.41 -9.71 -13.96
N THR A 151 4.85 -10.52 -13.01
CA THR A 151 6.13 -10.36 -12.33
C THR A 151 7.07 -11.52 -12.68
N SER A 152 8.34 -11.39 -12.34
CA SER A 152 9.36 -12.45 -12.49
C SER A 152 8.99 -13.75 -11.75
N PHE A 153 8.02 -13.70 -10.82
CA PHE A 153 7.52 -14.86 -10.08
C PHE A 153 6.11 -15.31 -10.47
N ALA A 154 5.48 -14.71 -11.48
CA ALA A 154 4.11 -15.05 -11.85
C ALA A 154 3.93 -16.56 -12.08
N GLU A 155 4.90 -17.18 -12.76
CA GLU A 155 4.90 -18.59 -13.16
C GLU A 155 6.14 -19.35 -12.63
N HIS A 156 6.78 -18.86 -11.56
CA HIS A 156 7.99 -19.48 -11.03
C HIS A 156 7.72 -20.88 -10.47
N GLN A 157 8.51 -21.87 -10.88
CA GLN A 157 8.26 -23.29 -10.60
C GLN A 157 8.17 -23.63 -9.11
N TYR A 158 9.00 -22.99 -8.28
CA TYR A 158 9.08 -23.30 -6.84
C TYR A 158 8.27 -22.35 -5.97
N TYR A 159 7.91 -21.18 -6.48
CA TYR A 159 7.29 -20.10 -5.71
C TYR A 159 6.33 -19.30 -6.59
N PRO A 160 5.30 -19.93 -7.16
CA PRO A 160 4.40 -19.21 -8.04
C PRO A 160 3.66 -18.14 -7.22
N ARG A 161 3.61 -16.93 -7.76
CA ARG A 161 2.90 -15.80 -7.12
C ARG A 161 1.65 -15.39 -7.90
N GLY A 162 1.48 -15.95 -9.11
CA GLY A 162 0.38 -15.62 -10.01
C GLY A 162 0.41 -14.14 -10.42
N ARG A 163 -0.50 -13.77 -11.32
CA ARG A 163 -0.71 -12.37 -11.70
C ARG A 163 -1.76 -11.79 -10.77
N ARG A 164 -1.34 -11.09 -9.71
CA ARG A 164 -2.23 -10.57 -8.65
C ARG A 164 -1.92 -9.12 -8.31
N LEU A 165 -2.92 -8.42 -7.78
CA LEU A 165 -2.74 -7.07 -7.23
C LEU A 165 -2.03 -7.10 -5.86
N VAL A 166 -2.30 -8.14 -5.06
CA VAL A 166 -1.68 -8.37 -3.74
C VAL A 166 -0.82 -9.62 -3.80
N LEU A 167 0.39 -9.51 -3.28
CA LEU A 167 1.45 -10.49 -3.45
C LEU A 167 2.15 -10.72 -2.12
N TYR A 168 2.41 -11.98 -1.79
CA TYR A 168 3.28 -12.29 -0.66
C TYR A 168 4.74 -12.15 -1.02
N ASP A 169 5.55 -11.79 -0.03
CA ASP A 169 6.99 -11.84 -0.11
C ASP A 169 7.46 -13.22 -0.61
N ALA A 170 8.21 -13.21 -1.70
CA ALA A 170 8.94 -14.36 -2.20
C ALA A 170 10.17 -14.62 -1.31
N GLU A 171 9.93 -14.95 -0.03
CA GLU A 171 10.96 -15.13 1.01
C GLU A 171 11.81 -13.86 1.26
N GLY A 172 11.24 -12.71 0.92
CA GLY A 172 11.89 -11.42 1.09
C GLY A 172 11.98 -11.01 2.55
N ASP A 173 13.19 -10.71 3.00
CA ASP A 173 13.45 -10.12 4.30
C ASP A 173 12.74 -8.75 4.45
N PHE A 174 12.26 -8.48 5.66
CA PHE A 174 11.60 -7.24 6.04
C PHE A 174 12.16 -6.73 7.37
N ASP A 175 12.45 -5.43 7.44
CA ASP A 175 13.03 -4.82 8.63
C ASP A 175 12.00 -4.73 9.76
N ARG A 176 12.21 -5.54 10.81
CA ARG A 176 11.32 -5.63 11.97
C ARG A 176 11.53 -4.52 12.99
N ASN A 177 12.55 -3.67 12.85
CA ASN A 177 12.90 -2.63 13.82
C ASN A 177 11.99 -1.40 13.70
N PHE A 178 10.71 -1.63 13.97
CA PHE A 178 9.65 -0.64 14.09
C PHE A 178 8.75 -1.03 15.26
N ASP A 179 8.19 -0.02 15.91
CA ASP A 179 7.28 -0.22 17.03
C ASP A 179 6.04 -1.02 16.61
N TRP A 180 5.65 -1.97 17.45
CA TRP A 180 4.40 -2.72 17.37
C TRP A 180 3.50 -2.37 18.54
N TRP A 181 2.26 -2.00 18.23
CA TRP A 181 1.27 -1.72 19.27
C TRP A 181 0.48 -2.99 19.55
N LYS A 182 0.66 -3.53 20.74
CA LYS A 182 0.01 -4.74 21.23
C LYS A 182 -1.07 -4.40 22.25
N GLU A 183 -2.18 -5.13 22.19
CA GLU A 183 -3.26 -5.03 23.17
C GLU A 183 -2.83 -5.70 24.49
N SER A 184 -2.93 -4.97 25.61
CA SER A 184 -2.64 -5.49 26.95
C SER A 184 -3.71 -5.04 27.93
N GLY A 185 -4.83 -5.78 27.97
CA GLY A 185 -5.99 -5.41 28.77
C GLY A 185 -6.59 -4.09 28.30
N LYS A 186 -6.68 -3.10 29.19
CA LYS A 186 -7.16 -1.74 28.85
C LYS A 186 -6.04 -0.81 28.34
N HIS A 187 -4.80 -1.28 28.29
CA HIS A 187 -3.63 -0.47 27.97
C HIS A 187 -2.96 -0.92 26.68
N ARG A 188 -2.27 0.04 26.04
CA ARG A 188 -1.36 -0.21 24.92
C ARG A 188 0.00 -0.62 25.47
N LEU A 189 0.54 -1.74 25.01
CA LEU A 189 1.95 -2.07 25.12
C LEU A 189 2.64 -1.75 23.79
N VAL A 190 3.74 -1.01 23.83
CA VAL A 190 4.57 -0.73 22.64
C VAL A 190 5.80 -1.61 22.69
N GLU A 191 5.86 -2.59 21.80
CA GLU A 191 7.03 -3.44 21.62
C GLU A 191 7.94 -2.81 20.54
N PRO A 192 9.27 -2.80 20.71
CA PRO A 192 10.19 -2.07 19.80
C PRO A 192 10.40 -2.77 18.44
N GLN A 193 9.77 -3.94 18.25
CA GLN A 193 9.90 -4.73 17.04
C GLN A 193 8.56 -5.31 16.63
N LEU A 194 8.38 -5.44 15.32
CA LEU A 194 7.23 -6.11 14.73
C LEU A 194 7.23 -7.61 15.06
N PRO A 195 6.05 -8.21 15.29
CA PRO A 195 5.93 -9.59 15.74
C PRO A 195 6.09 -10.62 14.62
N PHE A 196 6.30 -10.18 13.38
CA PHE A 196 6.39 -11.05 12.21
C PHE A 196 7.83 -11.50 12.02
N GLU A 197 8.09 -12.81 12.07
CA GLU A 197 9.42 -13.37 11.81
C GLU A 197 9.80 -13.23 10.34
N ASN A 198 8.89 -13.61 9.45
CA ASN A 198 8.90 -13.35 8.02
C ASN A 198 7.45 -13.01 7.60
N GLY A 199 7.26 -12.50 6.38
CA GLY A 199 5.93 -12.28 5.85
C GLY A 199 5.55 -10.81 5.71
N ARG A 200 5.21 -10.40 4.50
CA ARG A 200 4.62 -9.11 4.17
C ARG A 200 3.65 -9.26 3.00
N SER A 201 2.73 -8.31 2.91
CA SER A 201 1.80 -8.17 1.81
C SER A 201 2.25 -6.99 0.96
N ASP A 202 2.57 -7.23 -0.30
CA ASP A 202 2.97 -6.20 -1.24
C ASP A 202 1.80 -5.93 -2.21
N LEU A 203 1.34 -4.69 -2.30
CA LEU A 203 0.24 -4.27 -3.18
C LEU A 203 0.78 -3.44 -4.35
N LEU A 204 0.46 -3.86 -5.59
CA LEU A 204 0.80 -3.13 -6.82
C LEU A 204 -0.21 -2.00 -7.04
N THR A 205 0.26 -0.75 -7.05
CA THR A 205 -0.64 0.39 -7.21
C THR A 205 -0.80 0.84 -8.65
N GLY A 206 0.13 0.48 -9.56
CA GLY A 206 0.24 1.11 -10.88
C GLY A 206 1.04 2.41 -10.77
N SER A 207 0.69 3.43 -11.56
CA SER A 207 1.34 4.75 -11.49
C SER A 207 1.23 5.41 -10.11
N GLY A 208 0.25 4.99 -9.31
CA GLY A 208 0.07 5.37 -7.91
C GLY A 208 -0.20 6.86 -7.66
N SER A 209 -0.73 7.14 -6.48
CA SER A 209 -0.87 8.49 -5.94
C SER A 209 -0.38 8.54 -4.49
N ARG A 210 -0.31 9.75 -3.95
CA ARG A 210 -0.02 9.95 -2.52
C ARG A 210 -1.13 9.36 -1.64
N LEU A 211 -2.39 9.53 -2.08
CA LEU A 211 -3.54 9.01 -1.35
C LEU A 211 -3.55 7.48 -1.31
N ASP A 212 -3.09 6.83 -2.39
CA ASP A 212 -2.95 5.38 -2.43
C ASP A 212 -2.05 4.85 -1.31
N ILE A 213 -0.88 5.47 -1.11
CA ILE A 213 0.05 5.06 -0.05
C ILE A 213 -0.60 5.23 1.34
N GLN A 214 -1.33 6.33 1.54
CA GLN A 214 -2.04 6.59 2.80
C GLN A 214 -3.16 5.57 3.04
N ASN A 215 -3.94 5.27 2.01
CA ASN A 215 -5.05 4.31 2.09
C ASN A 215 -4.52 2.90 2.34
N ILE A 216 -3.48 2.47 1.62
CA ILE A 216 -2.85 1.16 1.81
C ILE A 216 -2.27 1.04 3.22
N ASN A 217 -1.58 2.07 3.71
CA ASN A 217 -1.02 2.04 5.07
C ASN A 217 -2.12 1.93 6.14
N LEU A 218 -3.23 2.66 5.99
CA LEU A 218 -4.39 2.56 6.88
C LEU A 218 -5.03 1.17 6.81
N LEU A 219 -5.37 0.70 5.61
CA LEU A 219 -6.02 -0.59 5.37
C LEU A 219 -5.18 -1.75 5.90
N ALA A 220 -3.90 -1.79 5.53
CA ALA A 220 -2.98 -2.81 6.01
C ALA A 220 -2.86 -2.79 7.53
N THR A 221 -2.76 -1.60 8.15
CA THR A 221 -2.74 -1.48 9.62
C THR A 221 -3.97 -2.13 10.24
N LEU A 222 -5.18 -1.71 9.82
CA LEU A 222 -6.42 -2.24 10.38
C LEU A 222 -6.54 -3.76 10.21
N LEU A 223 -6.27 -4.25 8.99
CA LEU A 223 -6.43 -5.65 8.63
C LEU A 223 -5.39 -6.56 9.30
N VAL A 224 -4.13 -6.12 9.41
CA VAL A 224 -3.07 -6.86 10.10
C VAL A 224 -3.32 -6.89 11.60
N HIS A 225 -3.71 -5.76 12.21
CA HIS A 225 -4.06 -5.76 13.63
C HIS A 225 -5.27 -6.65 13.93
N ALA A 226 -6.28 -6.69 13.07
CA ALA A 226 -7.40 -7.64 13.18
C ALA A 226 -6.97 -9.10 13.03
N GLN A 227 -6.04 -9.39 12.12
CA GLN A 227 -5.59 -10.76 11.88
C GLN A 227 -4.68 -11.29 12.99
N TYR A 228 -3.77 -10.46 13.47
CA TYR A 228 -2.72 -10.85 14.42
C TYR A 228 -3.00 -10.38 15.84
N LYS A 229 -4.24 -9.95 16.13
CA LYS A 229 -4.69 -9.53 17.46
C LYS A 229 -3.80 -8.43 18.06
N GLY A 230 -3.44 -7.44 17.23
CA GLY A 230 -2.71 -6.26 17.67
C GLY A 230 -3.61 -5.26 18.39
N TYR A 231 -3.05 -4.11 18.81
CA TYR A 231 -3.79 -3.08 19.55
C TYR A 231 -5.08 -2.63 18.85
N TRP A 232 -5.02 -2.37 17.54
CA TRP A 232 -6.17 -1.97 16.74
C TRP A 232 -7.10 -3.13 16.32
N ASN A 233 -7.04 -4.30 16.97
CA ASN A 233 -7.81 -5.48 16.60
C ASN A 233 -9.32 -5.19 16.49
N GLN A 234 -9.91 -4.56 17.51
CA GLN A 234 -11.34 -4.25 17.51
C GLN A 234 -11.71 -3.29 16.36
N LEU A 235 -10.93 -2.23 16.17
CA LEU A 235 -11.15 -1.26 15.11
C LEU A 235 -11.00 -1.90 13.71
N GLY A 236 -10.03 -2.79 13.55
CA GLY A 236 -9.82 -3.52 12.31
C GLY A 236 -10.94 -4.52 11.99
N MET A 237 -11.48 -5.20 13.00
CA MET A 237 -12.64 -6.08 12.84
C MET A 237 -13.90 -5.29 12.47
N GLN A 238 -14.14 -4.15 13.12
CA GLN A 238 -15.25 -3.25 12.75
C GLN A 238 -15.12 -2.74 11.31
N PHE A 239 -13.90 -2.34 10.90
CA PHE A 239 -13.66 -1.93 9.52
C PHE A 239 -14.00 -3.04 8.53
N GLN A 240 -13.57 -4.28 8.81
CA GLN A 240 -13.84 -5.44 7.98
C GLN A 240 -15.35 -5.66 7.80
N GLU A 241 -16.11 -5.63 8.89
CA GLU A 241 -17.58 -5.78 8.86
C GLU A 241 -18.27 -4.66 8.07
N GLU A 242 -17.87 -3.41 8.29
CA GLU A 242 -18.46 -2.26 7.59
C GLU A 242 -18.13 -2.24 6.10
N MET A 243 -16.88 -2.56 5.73
CA MET A 243 -16.46 -2.64 4.34
C MET A 243 -17.23 -3.73 3.60
N GLU A 244 -17.41 -4.90 4.20
CA GLU A 244 -18.19 -5.99 3.58
C GLU A 244 -19.67 -5.69 3.50
N ALA A 245 -20.25 -5.06 4.53
CA ALA A 245 -21.63 -4.60 4.49
C ALA A 245 -21.83 -3.56 3.39
N LEU A 246 -20.84 -2.70 3.15
CA LEU A 246 -20.82 -1.77 2.02
C LEU A 246 -20.77 -2.52 0.69
N LEU A 247 -19.85 -3.49 0.54
CA LEU A 247 -19.77 -4.31 -0.68
C LEU A 247 -21.06 -5.10 -0.94
N GLU A 248 -21.71 -5.64 0.10
CA GLU A 248 -23.01 -6.31 0.01
C GLU A 248 -24.09 -5.36 -0.56
N ARG A 249 -24.20 -4.14 -0.02
CA ARG A 249 -25.19 -3.14 -0.50
C ARG A 249 -24.98 -2.78 -1.97
N HIS A 250 -23.75 -2.85 -2.45
CA HIS A 250 -23.38 -2.59 -3.84
C HIS A 250 -23.33 -3.85 -4.71
N VAL A 251 -23.71 -5.01 -4.18
CA VAL A 251 -23.71 -6.32 -4.88
C VAL A 251 -22.30 -6.75 -5.32
N LEU A 252 -21.27 -6.29 -4.62
CA LEU A 252 -19.86 -6.61 -4.90
C LEU A 252 -19.24 -7.57 -3.86
N LYS A 253 -20.02 -8.10 -2.91
CA LYS A 253 -19.44 -8.95 -1.86
C LYS A 253 -18.85 -10.24 -2.40
N GLY A 254 -19.43 -10.80 -3.47
CA GLY A 254 -18.88 -11.99 -4.13
C GLY A 254 -17.43 -11.81 -4.61
N LEU A 255 -17.00 -10.56 -4.86
CA LEU A 255 -15.61 -10.27 -5.21
C LEU A 255 -14.64 -10.65 -4.09
N VAL A 256 -15.05 -10.63 -2.82
CA VAL A 256 -14.17 -10.95 -1.67
C VAL A 256 -13.67 -12.39 -1.72
N ASP A 257 -14.45 -13.30 -2.33
CA ASP A 257 -14.15 -14.73 -2.40
C ASP A 257 -13.28 -15.10 -3.62
N ALA A 258 -13.00 -14.14 -4.51
CA ALA A 258 -12.09 -14.33 -5.64
C ALA A 258 -10.63 -14.55 -5.17
N PRO A 259 -9.76 -15.17 -5.99
CA PRO A 259 -8.40 -15.51 -5.57
C PRO A 259 -7.43 -14.31 -5.61
N TRP A 260 -7.63 -13.28 -4.77
CA TRP A 260 -6.84 -12.04 -4.75
C TRP A 260 -5.35 -12.20 -4.42
N VAL A 261 -4.97 -13.33 -3.85
CA VAL A 261 -3.60 -13.75 -3.56
C VAL A 261 -3.45 -15.18 -4.01
N ARG A 262 -2.24 -15.56 -4.43
CA ARG A 262 -1.93 -16.96 -4.68
C ARG A 262 -1.74 -17.70 -3.36
N THR A 263 -2.58 -18.71 -3.15
CA THR A 263 -2.40 -19.72 -2.10
C THR A 263 -1.50 -20.84 -2.62
N ASP A 264 -1.07 -21.75 -1.74
CA ASP A 264 -0.26 -22.90 -2.12
C ASP A 264 -1.02 -23.93 -3.00
N ASP A 265 -2.29 -23.63 -3.32
CA ASP A 265 -3.09 -24.42 -4.24
C ASP A 265 -2.60 -24.21 -5.69
N PRO A 266 -2.10 -25.28 -6.36
CA PRO A 266 -1.59 -25.18 -7.73
C PRO A 266 -2.64 -24.70 -8.74
N GLU A 267 -3.94 -24.82 -8.45
CA GLU A 267 -5.04 -24.38 -9.31
C GLU A 267 -5.45 -22.90 -9.12
N SER A 268 -4.63 -22.09 -8.43
CA SER A 268 -4.94 -20.65 -8.24
C SER A 268 -5.22 -19.94 -9.57
N ASP A 269 -6.51 -19.67 -9.79
CA ASP A 269 -7.09 -19.23 -11.06
C ASP A 269 -6.79 -17.75 -11.35
N ASP A 270 -5.84 -17.50 -12.27
CA ASP A 270 -5.54 -16.17 -12.80
C ASP A 270 -6.77 -15.56 -13.49
N ASP A 271 -7.60 -16.37 -14.15
CA ASP A 271 -8.80 -15.90 -14.85
C ASP A 271 -9.89 -15.49 -13.86
N GLY A 272 -10.10 -16.28 -12.81
CA GLY A 272 -11.05 -15.98 -11.72
C GLY A 272 -10.69 -14.70 -10.97
N PHE A 273 -9.41 -14.50 -10.65
CA PHE A 273 -8.94 -13.22 -10.11
C PHE A 273 -9.16 -12.07 -11.10
N PHE A 274 -8.77 -12.25 -12.37
CA PHE A 274 -8.82 -11.18 -13.35
C PHE A 274 -10.26 -10.78 -13.67
N ALA A 275 -11.19 -11.74 -13.74
CA ALA A 275 -12.62 -11.49 -13.90
C ALA A 275 -13.16 -10.62 -12.75
N ALA A 276 -12.85 -10.97 -11.50
CA ALA A 276 -13.24 -10.18 -10.33
C ALA A 276 -12.64 -8.76 -10.36
N LEU A 277 -11.38 -8.63 -10.78
CA LEU A 277 -10.75 -7.33 -10.97
C LEU A 277 -11.43 -6.51 -12.06
N GLN A 278 -11.77 -7.11 -13.21
CA GLN A 278 -12.48 -6.40 -14.28
C GLN A 278 -13.89 -5.97 -13.86
N GLU A 279 -14.60 -6.79 -13.08
CA GLU A 279 -15.90 -6.41 -12.51
C GLU A 279 -15.77 -5.20 -11.58
N LEU A 280 -14.81 -5.21 -10.66
CA LEU A 280 -14.52 -4.09 -9.77
C LEU A 280 -14.18 -2.81 -10.55
N VAL A 281 -13.31 -2.94 -11.56
CA VAL A 281 -12.88 -1.85 -12.44
C VAL A 281 -14.09 -1.28 -13.18
N ALA A 282 -14.89 -2.12 -13.82
CA ALA A 282 -16.08 -1.70 -14.56
C ALA A 282 -17.05 -0.91 -13.66
N TYR A 283 -17.38 -1.45 -12.49
CA TYR A 283 -18.28 -0.81 -11.53
C TYR A 283 -17.76 0.57 -11.10
N ALA A 284 -16.47 0.69 -10.77
CA ALA A 284 -15.87 1.96 -10.38
C ALA A 284 -15.89 3.00 -11.53
N PHE A 285 -15.62 2.57 -12.77
CA PHE A 285 -15.67 3.46 -13.93
C PHE A 285 -17.10 3.94 -14.22
N GLU A 286 -18.10 3.06 -14.16
CA GLU A 286 -19.51 3.42 -14.31
C GLU A 286 -19.96 4.43 -13.25
N GLU A 287 -19.59 4.19 -12.00
CA GLU A 287 -19.87 5.08 -10.89
C GLU A 287 -19.20 6.46 -11.07
N SER A 288 -17.95 6.50 -11.56
CA SER A 288 -17.28 7.77 -11.86
C SER A 288 -17.97 8.59 -12.95
N VAL A 289 -18.56 7.92 -13.95
CA VAL A 289 -19.35 8.56 -15.00
C VAL A 289 -20.65 9.12 -14.42
N ARG A 290 -21.31 8.37 -13.53
CA ARG A 290 -22.49 8.84 -12.78
C ARG A 290 -22.17 10.09 -11.98
N ILE A 291 -21.11 10.07 -11.18
CA ILE A 291 -20.65 11.22 -10.38
C ILE A 291 -20.36 12.43 -11.28
N LYS A 292 -19.66 12.27 -12.40
CA LYS A 292 -19.37 13.37 -13.34
C LYS A 292 -20.63 13.97 -13.95
N LYS A 293 -21.67 13.16 -14.21
CA LYS A 293 -22.98 13.65 -14.69
C LYS A 293 -23.71 14.44 -13.60
N THR A 294 -23.70 13.97 -12.36
CA THR A 294 -24.36 14.64 -11.22
C THR A 294 -23.59 15.89 -10.76
N GLY A 295 -22.26 15.87 -10.79
CA GLY A 295 -21.37 16.96 -10.36
C GLY A 295 -21.37 18.19 -11.28
N ARG A 296 -21.93 18.11 -12.49
CA ARG A 296 -22.20 19.30 -13.31
C ARG A 296 -23.31 20.20 -12.73
N LEU A 297 -24.01 19.77 -11.68
CA LEU A 297 -25.06 20.55 -11.03
C LEU A 297 -24.62 21.23 -9.72
N PHE A 298 -23.46 20.89 -9.12
CA PHE A 298 -23.03 21.49 -7.84
C PHE A 298 -21.49 21.54 -7.68
N PRO A 299 -20.87 22.71 -7.46
CA PRO A 299 -19.45 22.83 -7.16
C PRO A 299 -19.22 22.74 -5.64
N GLY A 300 -18.96 21.54 -5.12
CA GLY A 300 -18.67 21.35 -3.69
C GLY A 300 -19.06 20.00 -3.12
N TRP A 301 -18.47 18.92 -3.62
CA TRP A 301 -18.66 17.54 -3.15
C TRP A 301 -18.26 17.25 -1.69
N HIS A 302 -17.68 18.21 -0.95
CA HIS A 302 -17.25 18.01 0.44
C HIS A 302 -18.31 18.37 1.49
N GLU A 303 -19.51 18.84 1.11
CA GLU A 303 -20.51 19.36 2.05
C GLU A 303 -21.94 18.84 1.83
N ILE A 304 -22.13 17.53 1.64
CA ILE A 304 -23.48 16.94 1.48
C ILE A 304 -23.83 16.01 2.67
N PRO A 305 -24.94 16.24 3.40
CA PRO A 305 -25.35 15.40 4.53
C PRO A 305 -25.66 13.94 4.17
N ALA A 306 -25.34 13.03 5.10
CA ALA A 306 -25.26 11.57 4.99
C ALA A 306 -26.59 10.79 4.73
N ARG A 307 -27.61 11.39 4.13
CA ARG A 307 -28.92 10.72 3.89
C ARG A 307 -29.42 10.73 2.45
N SER A 308 -28.54 10.89 1.46
CA SER A 308 -28.86 10.62 0.07
C SER A 308 -27.94 9.53 -0.50
N SER A 309 -28.40 8.85 -1.55
CA SER A 309 -27.73 7.79 -2.33
C SER A 309 -26.27 8.11 -2.70
N HIS A 310 -25.31 7.75 -1.84
CA HIS A 310 -23.89 7.83 -2.18
C HIS A 310 -23.55 6.61 -3.04
N GLY A 311 -22.72 6.81 -4.06
CA GLY A 311 -22.18 5.67 -4.79
C GLY A 311 -20.94 5.14 -4.12
N ILE A 312 -20.54 3.92 -4.51
CA ILE A 312 -19.54 3.14 -3.78
C ILE A 312 -18.22 3.88 -3.55
N LEU A 313 -17.76 4.67 -4.53
CA LEU A 313 -16.51 5.42 -4.44
C LEU A 313 -16.55 6.44 -3.29
N GLN A 314 -17.66 7.16 -3.14
CA GLN A 314 -17.85 8.13 -2.06
C GLN A 314 -18.03 7.45 -0.71
N GLU A 315 -18.78 6.33 -0.66
CA GLU A 315 -18.97 5.57 0.58
C GLU A 315 -17.66 4.98 1.08
N VAL A 316 -16.83 4.39 0.20
CA VAL A 316 -15.52 3.84 0.59
C VAL A 316 -14.58 4.95 1.03
N GLN A 317 -14.49 6.07 0.31
CA GLN A 317 -13.67 7.21 0.74
C GLN A 317 -14.11 7.75 2.10
N SER A 318 -15.42 7.85 2.35
CA SER A 318 -15.98 8.27 3.64
C SER A 318 -15.65 7.27 4.75
N LEU A 319 -15.71 5.98 4.45
CA LEU A 319 -15.33 4.91 5.37
C LEU A 319 -13.84 5.01 5.75
N LEU A 320 -12.95 5.15 4.77
CA LEU A 320 -11.51 5.32 5.02
C LEU A 320 -11.23 6.58 5.84
N GLN A 321 -11.92 7.69 5.57
CA GLN A 321 -11.77 8.92 6.34
C GLN A 321 -12.27 8.78 7.78
N LYS A 322 -13.39 8.08 8.00
CA LYS A 322 -13.89 7.73 9.34
C LYS A 322 -12.82 6.98 10.13
N TYR A 323 -12.26 5.91 9.57
CA TYR A 323 -11.29 5.07 10.28
C TYR A 323 -9.94 5.77 10.49
N ARG A 324 -9.50 6.62 9.55
CA ARG A 324 -8.34 7.51 9.74
C ARG A 324 -8.55 8.44 10.94
N SER A 325 -9.72 9.05 11.03
CA SER A 325 -10.06 9.97 12.11
C SER A 325 -10.16 9.25 13.45
N GLU A 326 -10.76 8.06 13.47
CA GLU A 326 -10.95 7.27 14.68
C GLU A 326 -9.62 6.75 15.25
N LEU A 327 -8.72 6.28 14.39
CA LEU A 327 -7.38 5.83 14.79
C LEU A 327 -6.58 6.98 15.42
N VAL A 328 -6.61 8.17 14.81
CA VAL A 328 -5.97 9.38 15.37
C VAL A 328 -6.62 9.78 16.70
N ARG A 329 -7.95 9.78 16.78
CA ARG A 329 -8.71 10.14 17.99
C ARG A 329 -8.36 9.21 19.14
N GLN A 330 -8.45 7.91 18.94
CA GLN A 330 -8.12 6.91 19.97
C GLN A 330 -6.64 6.98 20.36
N SER A 331 -5.72 7.16 19.40
CA SER A 331 -4.30 7.34 19.71
C SER A 331 -4.03 8.55 20.60
N ARG A 332 -4.67 9.70 20.35
CA ARG A 332 -4.45 10.91 21.16
C ARG A 332 -4.97 10.76 22.59
N LEU A 333 -6.09 10.06 22.77
CA LEU A 333 -6.62 9.76 24.11
C LEU A 333 -5.63 8.94 24.94
N LEU A 334 -4.87 8.04 24.32
CA LEU A 334 -3.83 7.26 24.99
C LEU A 334 -2.66 8.14 25.44
N ASP A 335 -2.21 9.05 24.58
CA ASP A 335 -1.07 9.92 24.88
C ASP A 335 -1.41 10.97 25.98
N GLN A 336 -2.70 11.27 26.16
CA GLN A 336 -3.21 12.12 27.25
C GLN A 336 -3.43 11.34 28.55
N GLY A 337 -3.89 10.08 28.47
CA GLY A 337 -4.11 9.21 29.63
C GLY A 337 -2.84 8.64 30.28
N GLY A 338 -1.69 8.71 29.60
CA GLY A 338 -0.37 8.35 30.13
C GLY A 338 0.35 9.45 30.91
N ARG A 339 -0.30 10.59 31.17
CA ARG A 339 0.22 11.72 31.98
C ARG A 339 -0.43 11.82 33.37
N ALA A 340 -1.02 10.73 33.88
CA ALA A 340 -1.61 10.67 35.22
C ALA A 340 -0.61 10.06 36.23
#